data_AF-D4IK48-F1
#
_entry.id   AF-D4IK48-F1
#
_cell.length_a   1.000
_cell.length_b   1.000
_cell.length_c   1.000
_cell.angle_alpha   90.00
_cell.angle_beta   90.00
_cell.angle_gamma   90.00
#
_symmetry.space_group_name_H-M   'P 1'
#
loop_
_entity.id
_entity.type
_entity.pdbx_description
1 polymer ?
#
loop_
_entity_poly.entity_id
_entity_poly.type
_entity_poly.pdbx_seq_one_letter_code
_entity_poly.pdbx_strand_id
1 'polypeptide(L)'
;MKKMVISVDDANRHFAFVKGNRPVNVRTVKQKEKSMKAYGQLTPITVTDGEKVIQMGGRLMDLQGREIPNEDAGKYYAVLDGQHRLMAYQNLKLNLDDLVICEPLNAELSITEVIAQMNICTTVWKKSDYMAAPAMMLKEDNEVFDFAMFLHGKACPLSTISLWCFGKKSLQAKDLVECLNTKKLPEIFEDKTWFRSSIRWFKAAQGKFKDKFLMNRYLIDFITKQWKPDEDFEVFTAEMERKINDLTRDQADQIMNPHKTEGMAREQLIMDMLTQYLG
;
A
#
# COMPACT_ATOMS: atom_id res chain seq x y z
N MET A 1 19.31 19.65 14.89
CA MET A 1 18.71 18.28 14.87
C MET A 1 18.46 17.86 16.32
N LYS A 2 17.31 17.27 16.64
CA LYS A 2 17.01 16.70 17.97
C LYS A 2 17.15 15.17 17.89
N LYS A 3 17.75 14.53 18.88
CA LYS A 3 17.88 13.06 18.99
C LYS A 3 16.96 12.57 20.10
N MET A 4 16.15 11.56 19.82
CA MET A 4 15.35 10.89 20.84
C MET A 4 16.26 9.98 21.67
N VAL A 5 16.14 10.05 22.99
CA VAL A 5 16.86 9.19 23.94
C VAL A 5 15.82 8.36 24.68
N ILE A 6 16.01 7.05 24.74
CA ILE A 6 15.15 6.15 25.50
C ILE A 6 15.69 6.12 26.94
N SER A 7 14.81 6.34 27.90
CA SER A 7 15.06 6.18 29.33
C SER A 7 14.01 5.28 29.94
N VAL A 8 14.33 4.70 31.10
CA VAL A 8 13.33 4.05 31.94
C VAL A 8 12.38 5.13 32.46
N ASP A 9 11.09 4.80 32.50
CA ASP A 9 10.07 5.63 33.11
C ASP A 9 9.69 5.06 34.48
N ASP A 10 10.01 5.81 35.53
CA ASP A 10 9.76 5.39 36.92
C ASP A 10 8.38 5.85 37.44
N ALA A 11 7.57 6.52 36.61
CA ALA A 11 6.31 7.12 37.04
C ALA A 11 5.20 6.10 37.40
N ASN A 12 5.38 4.81 37.05
CA ASN A 12 4.49 3.68 37.35
C ASN A 12 2.99 4.00 37.14
N ARG A 13 2.66 4.61 36.00
CA ARG A 13 1.29 5.00 35.66
C ARG A 13 0.55 3.90 34.90
N HIS A 14 -0.77 3.87 35.03
CA HIS A 14 -1.64 3.03 34.22
C HIS A 14 -1.86 3.62 32.83
N PHE A 15 -2.52 2.89 31.92
CA PHE A 15 -2.90 3.42 30.61
C PHE A 15 -4.42 3.69 30.54
N ALA A 16 -4.77 4.80 29.90
CA ALA A 16 -6.14 5.20 29.62
C ALA A 16 -6.31 5.64 28.16
N PHE A 17 -7.53 5.59 27.66
CA PHE A 17 -7.91 6.14 26.37
C PHE A 17 -8.58 7.51 26.53
N VAL A 18 -8.29 8.41 25.60
CA VAL A 18 -9.02 9.68 25.50
C VAL A 18 -10.44 9.42 24.97
N LYS A 19 -11.46 9.89 25.70
CA LYS A 19 -12.87 9.74 25.32
C LYS A 19 -13.14 10.44 23.98
N GLY A 20 -13.73 9.70 23.03
CA GLY A 20 -13.97 10.19 21.67
C GLY A 20 -12.84 9.93 20.68
N ASN A 21 -11.68 9.40 21.11
CA ASN A 21 -10.64 8.92 20.20
C ASN A 21 -11.09 7.60 19.52
N ARG A 22 -10.32 7.15 18.52
CA ARG A 22 -10.62 6.00 17.65
C ARG A 22 -10.97 4.74 18.46
N PRO A 23 -12.10 4.06 18.16
CA PRO A 23 -12.47 2.84 18.86
C PRO A 23 -11.49 1.70 18.56
N VAL A 24 -11.32 0.80 19.53
CA VAL A 24 -10.51 -0.41 19.38
C VAL A 24 -11.29 -1.45 18.56
N ASN A 25 -10.73 -1.86 17.43
CA ASN A 25 -11.26 -2.90 16.57
C ASN A 25 -10.57 -4.26 16.84
N VAL A 26 -11.35 -5.27 17.22
CA VAL A 26 -10.84 -6.60 17.59
C VAL A 26 -10.03 -7.26 16.46
N ARG A 27 -10.48 -7.15 15.20
CA ARG A 27 -9.77 -7.74 14.05
C ARG A 27 -8.39 -7.08 13.86
N THR A 28 -8.33 -5.76 14.00
CA THR A 28 -7.07 -5.01 13.94
C THR A 28 -6.15 -5.37 15.10
N VAL A 29 -6.68 -5.51 16.33
CA VAL A 29 -5.89 -5.97 17.49
C VAL A 29 -5.28 -7.34 17.20
N LYS A 30 -6.06 -8.30 16.67
CA LYS A 30 -5.54 -9.64 16.32
C LYS A 30 -4.42 -9.60 15.27
N GLN A 31 -4.49 -8.68 14.30
CA GLN A 31 -3.39 -8.47 13.35
C GLN A 31 -2.14 -7.90 14.05
N LYS A 32 -2.31 -6.96 14.97
CA LYS A 32 -1.20 -6.41 15.77
C LYS A 32 -0.60 -7.43 16.72
N GLU A 33 -1.40 -8.31 17.32
CA GLU A 33 -0.90 -9.44 18.14
C GLU A 33 0.03 -10.36 17.34
N LYS A 34 -0.36 -10.72 16.10
CA LYS A 34 0.49 -11.54 15.21
C LYS A 34 1.82 -10.84 14.91
N SER A 35 1.77 -9.56 14.56
CA SER A 35 2.97 -8.76 14.30
C SER A 35 3.85 -8.63 15.54
N MET A 36 3.27 -8.35 16.70
CA MET A 36 3.98 -8.16 17.97
C MET A 36 4.70 -9.44 18.40
N LYS A 37 4.08 -10.62 18.22
CA LYS A 37 4.72 -11.91 18.49
C LYS A 37 5.93 -12.17 17.60
N ALA A 38 5.85 -11.80 16.33
CA ALA A 38 6.90 -12.10 15.35
C ALA A 38 8.05 -11.08 15.38
N TYR A 39 7.74 -9.82 15.66
CA TYR A 39 8.67 -8.70 15.42
C TYR A 39 8.81 -7.74 16.61
N GLY A 40 8.12 -8.00 17.72
CA GLY A 40 8.06 -7.06 18.85
C GLY A 40 7.35 -5.75 18.49
N GLN A 41 7.62 -4.72 19.30
CA GLN A 41 7.10 -3.38 19.06
C GLN A 41 7.93 -2.65 18.00
N LEU A 42 7.37 -2.46 16.82
CA LEU A 42 8.04 -1.76 15.71
C LEU A 42 7.96 -0.23 15.78
N THR A 43 6.99 0.31 16.53
CA THR A 43 6.78 1.77 16.69
C THR A 43 6.27 2.08 18.10
N PRO A 44 6.73 3.18 18.74
CA PRO A 44 6.33 3.56 20.09
C PRO A 44 4.84 3.91 20.17
N ILE A 45 4.23 3.73 21.33
CA ILE A 45 2.87 4.22 21.60
C ILE A 45 2.96 5.68 22.03
N THR A 46 2.24 6.56 21.35
CA THR A 46 2.24 7.98 21.70
C THR A 46 1.28 8.20 22.87
N VAL A 47 1.79 8.76 23.96
CA VAL A 47 1.03 9.05 25.17
C VAL A 47 1.24 10.47 25.66
N THR A 48 0.39 10.95 26.55
CA THR A 48 0.60 12.17 27.31
C THR A 48 0.14 11.96 28.75
N ASP A 49 0.44 12.90 29.63
CA ASP A 49 -0.11 12.91 30.99
C ASP A 49 -1.63 13.00 30.95
N GLY A 50 -2.32 12.17 31.73
CA GLY A 50 -3.78 12.22 31.86
C GLY A 50 -4.28 13.58 32.35
N GLU A 51 -3.54 14.27 33.22
CA GLU A 51 -3.92 15.62 33.69
C GLU A 51 -3.95 16.63 32.54
N LYS A 52 -3.01 16.54 31.59
CA LYS A 52 -3.00 17.42 30.40
C LYS A 52 -4.28 17.25 29.58
N VAL A 53 -4.84 16.04 29.52
CA VAL A 53 -6.13 15.79 28.83
C VAL A 53 -7.28 16.50 29.56
N ILE A 54 -7.32 16.42 30.89
CA ILE A 54 -8.37 17.06 31.70
C ILE A 54 -8.28 18.60 31.62
N GLN A 55 -7.07 19.16 31.69
CA GLN A 55 -6.84 20.61 31.57
C GLN A 55 -7.36 21.19 30.25
N MET A 56 -7.43 20.36 29.20
CA MET A 56 -7.98 20.72 27.89
C MET A 56 -9.48 20.44 27.75
N GLY A 57 -10.18 20.11 28.84
CA GLY A 57 -11.60 19.75 28.83
C GLY A 57 -11.89 18.36 28.28
N GLY A 58 -10.86 17.54 28.07
CA GLY A 58 -10.98 16.13 27.68
C GLY A 58 -11.39 15.24 28.85
N ARG A 59 -11.66 13.97 28.54
CA ARG A 59 -12.02 12.94 29.53
C ARG A 59 -11.31 11.65 29.22
N LEU A 60 -11.07 10.84 30.25
CA LEU A 60 -10.38 9.56 30.12
C LEU A 60 -11.35 8.39 30.31
N MET A 61 -11.03 7.28 29.65
CA MET A 61 -11.68 6.00 29.82
C MET A 61 -10.60 4.94 30.08
N ASP A 62 -10.88 3.97 30.94
CA ASP A 62 -10.02 2.81 31.10
C ASP A 62 -10.01 1.94 29.83
N LEU A 63 -9.18 0.91 29.83
CA LEU A 63 -9.03 0.00 28.69
C LEU A 63 -10.30 -0.84 28.41
N GLN A 64 -11.26 -0.85 29.34
CA GLN A 64 -12.57 -1.51 29.22
C GLN A 64 -13.68 -0.52 28.78
N GLY A 65 -13.35 0.76 28.59
CA GLY A 65 -14.28 1.79 28.13
C GLY A 65 -15.12 2.43 29.24
N ARG A 66 -14.74 2.26 30.52
CA ARG A 66 -15.40 2.93 31.65
C ARG A 66 -14.73 4.28 31.91
N GLU A 67 -15.52 5.30 32.19
CA GLU A 67 -15.03 6.66 32.44
C GLU A 67 -14.17 6.72 33.72
N ILE A 68 -13.03 7.39 33.63
CA ILE A 68 -12.12 7.62 34.75
C ILE A 68 -12.43 9.01 35.34
N PRO A 69 -12.60 9.14 36.68
CA PRO A 69 -12.77 10.43 37.32
C PRO A 69 -11.62 11.39 37.04
N ASN A 70 -11.91 12.68 36.88
CA ASN A 70 -10.90 13.70 36.54
C ASN A 70 -9.79 13.79 37.61
N GLU A 71 -10.13 13.62 38.89
CA GLU A 71 -9.18 13.60 40.00
C GLU A 71 -8.18 12.43 39.97
N ASP A 72 -8.52 11.35 39.25
CA ASP A 72 -7.65 10.18 39.09
C ASP A 72 -6.74 10.28 37.85
N ALA A 73 -6.90 11.32 37.01
CA ALA A 73 -6.25 11.39 35.72
C ALA A 73 -4.71 11.35 35.78
N GLY A 74 -4.09 11.93 36.82
CA GLY A 74 -2.63 11.93 37.00
C GLY A 74 -2.02 10.54 37.22
N LYS A 75 -2.84 9.52 37.48
CA LYS A 75 -2.42 8.11 37.59
C LYS A 75 -2.27 7.44 36.22
N TYR A 76 -2.58 8.13 35.13
CA TYR A 76 -2.67 7.53 33.81
C TYR A 76 -1.80 8.22 32.75
N TYR A 77 -1.20 7.40 31.89
CA TYR A 77 -0.83 7.78 30.53
C TYR A 77 -2.06 7.72 29.62
N ALA A 78 -2.43 8.88 29.08
CA ALA A 78 -3.47 8.98 28.07
C ALA A 78 -2.90 8.64 26.69
N VAL A 79 -3.40 7.56 26.08
CA VAL A 79 -2.95 7.10 24.76
C VAL A 79 -3.56 7.98 23.67
N LEU A 80 -2.68 8.63 22.91
CA LEU A 80 -3.02 9.50 21.79
C LEU A 80 -3.03 8.74 20.46
N ASP A 81 -2.01 7.90 20.24
CA ASP A 81 -1.92 6.97 19.12
C ASP A 81 -1.37 5.61 19.57
N GLY A 82 -1.87 4.54 18.96
CA GLY A 82 -1.43 3.17 19.27
C GLY A 82 -2.36 2.36 20.16
N GLN A 83 -3.64 2.72 20.31
CA GLN A 83 -4.60 1.98 21.16
C GLN A 83 -4.65 0.47 20.82
N HIS A 84 -4.68 0.13 19.52
CA HIS A 84 -4.67 -1.27 19.07
C HIS A 84 -3.36 -2.00 19.40
N ARG A 85 -2.23 -1.28 19.42
CA ARG A 85 -0.91 -1.84 19.78
C ARG A 85 -0.85 -2.08 21.28
N LEU A 86 -1.33 -1.14 22.10
CA LEU A 86 -1.45 -1.32 23.55
C LEU A 86 -2.31 -2.54 23.89
N MET A 87 -3.49 -2.65 23.29
CA MET A 87 -4.39 -3.78 23.54
C MET A 87 -3.78 -5.11 23.09
N ALA A 88 -3.06 -5.13 21.96
CA ALA A 88 -2.32 -6.33 21.55
C ALA A 88 -1.22 -6.69 22.56
N TYR A 89 -0.48 -5.71 23.06
CA TYR A 89 0.57 -5.92 24.06
C TYR A 89 0.00 -6.52 25.36
N GLN A 90 -1.09 -5.94 25.87
CA GLN A 90 -1.82 -6.39 27.05
C GLN A 90 -2.40 -7.80 26.87
N ASN A 91 -3.05 -8.08 25.73
CA ASN A 91 -3.61 -9.41 25.43
C ASN A 91 -2.55 -10.51 25.38
N LEU A 92 -1.33 -10.16 24.96
CA LEU A 92 -0.20 -11.06 24.92
C LEU A 92 0.50 -11.23 26.27
N LYS A 93 0.11 -10.46 27.29
CA LYS A 93 0.72 -10.47 28.63
C LYS A 93 2.23 -10.25 28.59
N LEU A 94 2.68 -9.38 27.70
CA LEU A 94 4.09 -9.00 27.59
C LEU A 94 4.49 -8.10 28.76
N ASN A 95 5.79 -8.10 29.11
CA ASN A 95 6.28 -7.31 30.23
C ASN A 95 6.18 -5.81 29.92
N LEU A 96 5.54 -5.03 30.79
CA LEU A 96 5.38 -3.59 30.56
C LEU A 96 6.68 -2.82 30.65
N ASP A 97 7.70 -3.35 31.35
CA ASP A 97 9.02 -2.72 31.42
C ASP A 97 9.72 -2.67 30.04
N ASP A 98 9.32 -3.54 29.11
CA ASP A 98 9.84 -3.58 27.73
C ASP A 98 9.01 -2.69 26.77
N LEU A 99 7.90 -2.11 27.24
CA LEU A 99 7.01 -1.30 26.40
C LEU A 99 7.60 0.10 26.19
N VAL A 100 7.81 0.47 24.93
CA VAL A 100 8.29 1.81 24.57
C VAL A 100 7.11 2.74 24.30
N ILE A 101 7.02 3.80 25.09
CA ILE A 101 6.09 4.92 24.91
C ILE A 101 6.85 6.20 24.54
N CYS A 102 6.16 7.17 23.96
CA CYS A 102 6.72 8.50 23.76
C CYS A 102 5.68 9.61 23.90
N GLU A 103 6.12 10.80 24.30
CA GLU A 103 5.29 12.00 24.18
C GLU A 103 5.18 12.48 22.71
N PRO A 104 4.17 13.30 22.35
CA PRO A 104 4.11 13.97 21.06
C PRO A 104 5.38 14.77 20.78
N LEU A 105 5.91 14.65 19.56
CA LEU A 105 7.12 15.36 19.15
C LEU A 105 6.90 16.87 18.98
N ASN A 106 5.67 17.30 18.76
CA ASN A 106 5.28 18.70 18.70
C ASN A 106 4.54 19.07 19.99
N ALA A 107 5.18 19.89 20.82
CA ALA A 107 4.64 20.34 22.10
C ALA A 107 3.72 21.58 21.97
N GLU A 108 3.66 22.22 20.81
CA GLU A 108 2.86 23.43 20.58
C GLU A 108 1.41 23.11 20.17
N LEU A 109 1.19 21.94 19.55
CA LEU A 109 -0.14 21.52 19.13
C LEU A 109 -1.00 21.07 20.31
N SER A 110 -2.29 21.36 20.22
CA SER A 110 -3.27 20.79 21.15
C SER A 110 -3.33 19.27 21.04
N ILE A 111 -3.70 18.57 22.12
CA ILE A 111 -3.85 17.11 22.12
C ILE A 111 -4.82 16.63 21.02
N THR A 112 -5.92 17.37 20.80
CA THR A 112 -6.91 17.07 19.77
C THR A 112 -6.34 17.22 18.36
N GLU A 113 -5.55 18.26 18.10
CA GLU A 113 -4.85 18.43 16.82
C GLU A 113 -3.81 17.32 16.61
N VAL A 114 -3.04 16.95 17.64
CA VAL A 114 -2.08 15.85 17.56
C VAL A 114 -2.79 14.55 17.16
N ILE A 115 -3.88 14.18 17.84
CA ILE A 115 -4.67 12.99 17.52
C ILE A 115 -5.21 13.06 16.08
N ALA A 116 -5.76 14.22 15.67
CA ALA A 116 -6.34 14.38 14.35
C ALA A 116 -5.27 14.27 13.25
N GLN A 117 -4.15 14.98 13.38
CA GLN A 117 -3.07 14.99 12.39
C GLN A 117 -2.39 13.62 12.28
N MET A 118 -2.17 12.91 13.39
CA MET A 118 -1.66 11.54 13.36
C MET A 118 -2.57 10.60 12.56
N ASN A 119 -3.89 10.78 12.63
CA ASN A 119 -4.82 9.96 11.87
C ASN A 119 -4.97 10.38 10.40
N ILE A 120 -4.88 11.68 10.09
CA ILE A 120 -5.04 12.22 8.73
C ILE A 120 -3.78 11.99 7.88
N CYS A 121 -2.59 12.19 8.47
CA CYS A 121 -1.33 12.16 7.74
C CYS A 121 -0.79 10.74 7.51
N THR A 122 -1.36 9.71 8.14
CA THR A 122 -0.94 8.31 7.90
C THR A 122 -1.61 7.75 6.65
N THR A 123 -0.81 7.40 5.65
CA THR A 123 -1.27 6.65 4.48
C THR A 123 -0.89 5.18 4.60
N VAL A 124 -1.88 4.29 4.48
CA VAL A 124 -1.63 2.85 4.40
C VAL A 124 -0.96 2.55 3.06
N TRP A 125 0.08 1.71 3.07
CA TRP A 125 0.71 1.21 1.85
C TRP A 125 -0.34 0.60 0.91
N LYS A 126 -0.35 1.06 -0.33
CA LYS A 126 -1.11 0.47 -1.42
C LYS A 126 -0.44 -0.83 -1.84
N LYS A 127 -1.17 -1.69 -2.55
CA LYS A 127 -0.67 -3.01 -2.99
C LYS A 127 0.66 -2.94 -3.74
N SER A 128 0.85 -1.90 -4.57
CA SER A 128 2.07 -1.67 -5.33
C SER A 128 3.27 -1.31 -4.43
N ASP A 129 3.04 -0.65 -3.31
CA ASP A 129 4.11 -0.13 -2.45
C ASP A 129 4.91 -1.28 -1.81
N TYR A 130 4.30 -2.47 -1.70
CA TYR A 130 4.99 -3.68 -1.25
C TYR A 130 6.10 -4.15 -2.21
N MET A 131 6.20 -3.63 -3.43
CA MET A 131 7.36 -3.89 -4.32
C MET A 131 8.65 -3.24 -3.80
N ALA A 132 8.57 -2.25 -2.91
CA ALA A 132 9.75 -1.68 -2.26
C ALA A 132 10.51 -2.72 -1.43
N ALA A 133 9.81 -3.69 -0.81
CA ALA A 133 10.42 -4.71 0.02
C ALA A 133 11.39 -5.60 -0.79
N PRO A 134 10.98 -6.25 -1.90
CA PRO A 134 11.92 -6.97 -2.74
C PRO A 134 13.02 -6.09 -3.35
N ALA A 135 12.73 -4.84 -3.73
CA ALA A 135 13.72 -3.92 -4.29
C ALA A 135 14.90 -3.66 -3.34
N MET A 136 14.64 -3.59 -2.03
CA MET A 136 15.69 -3.43 -1.01
C MET A 136 16.48 -4.72 -0.73
N MET A 137 15.97 -5.88 -1.15
CA MET A 137 16.52 -7.19 -0.81
C MET A 137 17.22 -7.88 -1.99
N LEU A 138 16.93 -7.43 -3.22
CA LEU A 138 17.51 -7.97 -4.44
C LEU A 138 19.03 -7.82 -4.43
N LYS A 139 19.70 -8.97 -4.53
CA LYS A 139 21.16 -9.06 -4.63
C LYS A 139 21.63 -9.20 -6.07
N GLU A 140 20.75 -9.67 -6.94
CA GLU A 140 21.01 -9.96 -8.35
C GLU A 140 19.94 -9.27 -9.19
N ASP A 141 20.33 -8.81 -10.38
CA ASP A 141 19.44 -8.11 -11.31
C ASP A 141 18.33 -9.05 -11.81
N ASN A 142 17.10 -8.55 -11.89
CA ASN A 142 15.98 -9.27 -12.47
C ASN A 142 15.20 -8.34 -13.40
N GLU A 143 15.35 -8.55 -14.71
CA GLU A 143 14.76 -7.68 -15.74
C GLU A 143 13.22 -7.56 -15.67
N VAL A 144 12.53 -8.62 -15.23
CA VAL A 144 11.07 -8.59 -15.07
C VAL A 144 10.70 -7.71 -13.89
N PHE A 145 11.46 -7.81 -12.79
CA PHE A 145 11.30 -6.96 -11.62
C PHE A 145 11.67 -5.51 -11.90
N ASP A 146 12.74 -5.25 -12.64
CA ASP A 146 13.15 -3.90 -13.04
C ASP A 146 12.06 -3.23 -13.89
N PHE A 147 11.44 -3.97 -14.79
CA PHE A 147 10.29 -3.47 -15.55
C PHE A 147 9.07 -3.23 -14.66
N ALA A 148 8.78 -4.11 -13.70
CA ALA A 148 7.71 -3.89 -12.73
C ALA A 148 7.96 -2.61 -11.90
N MET A 149 9.20 -2.36 -11.48
CA MET A 149 9.61 -1.15 -10.76
C MET A 149 9.55 0.11 -11.62
N PHE A 150 9.91 0.01 -12.90
CA PHE A 150 9.73 1.09 -13.86
C PHE A 150 8.24 1.49 -13.97
N LEU A 151 7.34 0.52 -14.13
CA LEU A 151 5.89 0.77 -14.17
C LEU A 151 5.37 1.31 -12.84
N HIS A 152 5.89 0.81 -11.71
CA HIS A 152 5.57 1.33 -10.38
C HIS A 152 5.94 2.81 -10.23
N GLY A 153 7.13 3.20 -10.67
CA GLY A 153 7.62 4.58 -10.65
C GLY A 153 6.75 5.54 -11.49
N LYS A 154 5.98 5.01 -12.43
CA LYS A 154 4.97 5.72 -13.22
C LYS A 154 3.57 5.72 -12.59
N ALA A 155 3.46 5.34 -11.31
CA ALA A 155 2.21 5.19 -10.55
C ALA A 155 1.21 4.17 -11.17
N CYS A 156 1.72 3.13 -11.85
CA CYS A 156 0.89 2.07 -12.40
C CYS A 156 0.28 1.19 -11.29
N PRO A 157 -1.03 0.85 -11.33
CA PRO A 157 -1.63 -0.07 -10.37
C PRO A 157 -1.03 -1.48 -10.47
N LEU A 158 -0.89 -2.19 -9.34
CA LEU A 158 -0.32 -3.54 -9.29
C LEU A 158 -1.00 -4.53 -10.26
N SER A 159 -2.32 -4.42 -10.43
CA SER A 159 -3.06 -5.27 -11.38
C SER A 159 -2.61 -5.06 -12.83
N THR A 160 -2.30 -3.82 -13.21
CA THR A 160 -1.84 -3.50 -14.56
C THR A 160 -0.36 -3.87 -14.72
N ILE A 161 0.46 -3.64 -13.69
CA ILE A 161 1.85 -4.14 -13.64
C ILE A 161 1.88 -5.66 -13.84
N SER A 162 0.98 -6.38 -13.16
CA SER A 162 0.89 -7.83 -13.28
C SER A 162 0.56 -8.29 -14.70
N LEU A 163 -0.34 -7.60 -15.40
CA LEU A 163 -0.66 -7.91 -16.80
C LEU A 163 0.54 -7.67 -17.71
N TRP A 164 1.23 -6.54 -17.53
CA TRP A 164 2.43 -6.23 -18.31
C TRP A 164 3.57 -7.22 -18.03
N CYS A 165 3.81 -7.62 -16.79
CA CYS A 165 4.94 -8.49 -16.47
C CYS A 165 4.64 -9.98 -16.71
N PHE A 166 3.40 -10.42 -16.46
CA PHE A 166 3.08 -11.86 -16.34
C PHE A 166 1.81 -12.31 -17.08
N GLY A 167 1.16 -11.41 -17.84
CA GLY A 167 -0.02 -11.74 -18.64
C GLY A 167 -1.18 -12.22 -17.77
N LYS A 168 -1.69 -13.42 -18.05
CA LYS A 168 -2.82 -14.02 -17.30
C LYS A 168 -2.43 -14.44 -15.87
N LYS A 169 -1.14 -14.56 -15.55
CA LYS A 169 -0.68 -14.84 -14.18
C LYS A 169 -0.80 -13.56 -13.33
N SER A 170 -1.13 -13.72 -12.05
CA SER A 170 -1.41 -12.58 -11.17
C SER A 170 -0.45 -12.50 -10.00
N LEU A 171 0.29 -11.39 -9.90
CA LEU A 171 1.08 -11.02 -8.73
C LEU A 171 0.17 -10.39 -7.67
N GLN A 172 0.17 -10.97 -6.47
CA GLN A 172 -0.60 -10.47 -5.33
C GLN A 172 0.31 -9.76 -4.33
N ALA A 173 -0.26 -8.81 -3.59
CA ALA A 173 0.46 -8.11 -2.52
C ALA A 173 1.00 -9.07 -1.44
N LYS A 174 0.30 -10.18 -1.18
CA LYS A 174 0.76 -11.20 -0.22
C LYS A 174 2.07 -11.86 -0.67
N ASP A 175 2.28 -12.05 -1.98
CA ASP A 175 3.46 -12.71 -2.53
C ASP A 175 4.68 -11.78 -2.35
N LEU A 176 4.48 -10.47 -2.52
CA LEU A 176 5.50 -9.44 -2.24
C LEU A 176 5.83 -9.31 -0.76
N VAL A 177 4.84 -9.45 0.12
CA VAL A 177 5.05 -9.44 1.58
C VAL A 177 5.82 -10.68 2.02
N GLU A 178 5.56 -11.84 1.41
CA GLU A 178 6.25 -13.09 1.72
C GLU A 178 7.77 -13.01 1.45
N CYS A 179 8.20 -12.20 0.49
CA CYS A 179 9.61 -11.91 0.22
C CYS A 179 10.38 -11.42 1.46
N LEU A 180 9.72 -10.67 2.35
CA LEU A 180 10.34 -10.19 3.59
C LEU A 180 10.78 -11.36 4.50
N ASN A 181 10.06 -12.48 4.45
CA ASN A 181 10.34 -13.67 5.25
C ASN A 181 11.33 -14.59 4.53
N THR A 182 11.07 -14.89 3.26
CA THR A 182 11.84 -15.89 2.49
C THR A 182 13.15 -15.35 1.96
N LYS A 183 13.28 -14.03 1.86
CA LYS A 183 14.39 -13.33 1.19
C LYS A 183 14.57 -13.72 -0.26
N LYS A 184 13.47 -14.14 -0.92
CA LYS A 184 13.44 -14.54 -2.32
C LYS A 184 12.33 -13.78 -3.05
N LEU A 185 12.57 -13.45 -4.32
CA LEU A 185 11.50 -12.97 -5.20
C LEU A 185 10.44 -14.06 -5.39
N PRO A 186 9.18 -13.69 -5.67
CA PRO A 186 8.17 -14.65 -6.05
C PRO A 186 8.56 -15.35 -7.37
N GLU A 187 8.33 -16.67 -7.47
CA GLU A 187 8.72 -17.49 -8.64
C GLU A 187 8.16 -16.96 -9.97
N ILE A 188 7.06 -16.20 -9.94
CA ILE A 188 6.47 -15.56 -11.12
C ILE A 188 7.45 -14.62 -11.84
N PHE A 189 8.46 -14.08 -11.15
CA PHE A 189 9.51 -13.24 -11.73
C PHE A 189 10.63 -14.02 -12.44
N GLU A 190 10.62 -15.36 -12.38
CA GLU A 190 11.60 -16.21 -13.08
C GLU A 190 11.19 -16.46 -14.55
N ASP A 191 9.89 -16.45 -14.85
CA ASP A 191 9.35 -16.64 -16.20
C ASP A 191 9.44 -15.35 -17.03
N LYS A 192 10.37 -15.36 -17.98
CA LYS A 192 10.66 -14.23 -18.88
C LYS A 192 9.87 -14.27 -20.19
N THR A 193 9.11 -15.35 -20.45
CA THR A 193 8.52 -15.61 -21.76
C THR A 193 7.54 -14.50 -22.16
N TRP A 194 6.56 -14.24 -21.29
CA TRP A 194 5.59 -13.16 -21.52
C TRP A 194 6.26 -11.78 -21.50
N PHE A 195 7.13 -11.55 -20.52
CA PHE A 195 7.84 -10.28 -20.35
C PHE A 195 8.58 -9.85 -21.63
N ARG A 196 9.30 -10.76 -22.29
CA ARG A 196 10.07 -10.46 -23.52
C ARG A 196 9.20 -9.94 -24.66
N SER A 197 8.00 -10.48 -24.82
CA SER A 197 7.02 -9.97 -25.79
C SER A 197 6.36 -8.67 -25.32
N SER A 198 5.99 -8.65 -24.05
CA SER A 198 5.29 -7.53 -23.43
C SER A 198 6.10 -6.22 -23.45
N ILE A 199 7.41 -6.28 -23.22
CA ILE A 199 8.27 -5.10 -23.29
C ILE A 199 8.40 -4.56 -24.72
N ARG A 200 8.28 -5.42 -25.76
CA ARG A 200 8.25 -4.98 -27.17
C ARG A 200 6.97 -4.22 -27.46
N TRP A 201 5.81 -4.78 -27.08
CA TRP A 201 4.53 -4.10 -27.22
C TRP A 201 4.50 -2.77 -26.45
N PHE A 202 5.04 -2.75 -25.23
CA PHE A 202 5.11 -1.55 -24.41
C PHE A 202 5.95 -0.46 -25.10
N LYS A 203 7.15 -0.80 -25.59
CA LYS A 203 8.03 0.14 -26.30
C LYS A 203 7.39 0.68 -27.58
N ALA A 204 6.78 -0.18 -28.40
CA ALA A 204 6.02 0.25 -29.58
C ALA A 204 4.88 1.21 -29.19
N ALA A 205 4.14 0.86 -28.13
CA ALA A 205 3.01 1.64 -27.64
C ALA A 205 3.44 3.00 -27.06
N GLN A 206 4.63 3.12 -26.46
CA GLN A 206 5.18 4.41 -26.00
C GLN A 206 5.39 5.41 -27.15
N GLY A 207 5.63 4.93 -28.37
CA GLY A 207 5.71 5.79 -29.56
C GLY A 207 4.35 6.34 -30.02
N LYS A 208 3.23 5.81 -29.49
CA LYS A 208 1.87 6.11 -29.97
C LYS A 208 0.96 6.71 -28.89
N PHE A 209 1.08 6.22 -27.67
CA PHE A 209 0.17 6.54 -26.57
C PHE A 209 0.88 7.30 -25.45
N LYS A 210 0.13 8.16 -24.77
CA LYS A 210 0.63 8.86 -23.57
C LYS A 210 0.81 7.86 -22.42
N ASP A 211 1.83 8.08 -21.57
CA ASP A 211 2.07 7.28 -20.36
C ASP A 211 0.79 7.04 -19.55
N LYS A 212 0.00 8.10 -19.32
CA LYS A 212 -1.26 8.02 -18.57
C LYS A 212 -2.23 6.97 -19.13
N PHE A 213 -2.27 6.78 -20.46
CA PHE A 213 -3.09 5.75 -21.08
C PHE A 213 -2.49 4.36 -20.85
N LEU A 214 -1.18 4.19 -21.10
CA LEU A 214 -0.46 2.91 -20.93
C LEU A 214 -0.47 2.37 -19.50
N MET A 215 -0.56 3.27 -18.50
CA MET A 215 -0.67 2.87 -17.10
C MET A 215 -2.06 2.34 -16.73
N ASN A 216 -3.07 2.53 -17.59
CA ASN A 216 -4.34 1.82 -17.47
C ASN A 216 -4.24 0.43 -18.08
N ARG A 217 -5.14 -0.47 -17.65
CA ARG A 217 -5.12 -1.86 -18.10
C ARG A 217 -5.54 -2.08 -19.55
N TYR A 218 -6.18 -1.11 -20.21
CA TYR A 218 -6.94 -1.35 -21.45
C TYR A 218 -6.12 -2.02 -22.56
N LEU A 219 -4.95 -1.47 -22.92
CA LEU A 219 -4.13 -2.01 -24.00
C LEU A 219 -3.61 -3.42 -23.69
N ILE A 220 -3.00 -3.61 -22.52
CA ILE A 220 -2.42 -4.92 -22.17
C ILE A 220 -3.50 -5.97 -21.92
N ASP A 221 -4.65 -5.59 -21.38
CA ASP A 221 -5.81 -6.47 -21.21
C ASP A 221 -6.37 -6.89 -22.58
N PHE A 222 -6.44 -5.98 -23.54
CA PHE A 222 -6.79 -6.29 -24.93
C PHE A 222 -5.80 -7.29 -25.55
N ILE A 223 -4.50 -7.01 -25.52
CA ILE A 223 -3.47 -7.91 -26.07
C ILE A 223 -3.56 -9.30 -25.41
N THR A 224 -3.71 -9.35 -24.07
CA THR A 224 -3.83 -10.60 -23.31
C THR A 224 -5.06 -11.42 -23.70
N LYS A 225 -6.15 -10.76 -24.12
CA LYS A 225 -7.38 -11.40 -24.59
C LYS A 225 -7.28 -11.89 -26.04
N GLN A 226 -6.50 -11.22 -26.88
CA GLN A 226 -6.28 -11.64 -28.27
C GLN A 226 -5.41 -12.88 -28.38
N TRP A 227 -4.45 -13.06 -27.46
CA TRP A 227 -3.57 -14.23 -27.45
C TRP A 227 -4.36 -15.55 -27.30
N LYS A 228 -4.27 -16.40 -28.33
CA LYS A 228 -4.83 -17.75 -28.33
C LYS A 228 -3.72 -18.79 -28.08
N PRO A 229 -3.95 -19.83 -27.25
CA PRO A 229 -2.89 -20.77 -26.89
C PRO A 229 -2.36 -21.64 -28.05
N ASP A 230 -3.10 -21.73 -29.15
CA ASP A 230 -2.82 -22.57 -30.31
C ASP A 230 -2.05 -21.88 -31.45
N GLU A 231 -1.91 -20.56 -31.40
CA GLU A 231 -1.05 -19.80 -32.32
C GLU A 231 0.41 -19.78 -31.85
N ASP A 232 1.32 -19.41 -32.74
CA ASP A 232 2.73 -19.22 -32.40
C ASP A 232 2.90 -17.89 -31.65
N PHE A 233 3.50 -17.94 -30.45
CA PHE A 233 3.61 -16.76 -29.58
C PHE A 233 4.52 -15.68 -30.15
N GLU A 234 5.58 -16.05 -30.87
CA GLU A 234 6.47 -15.08 -31.48
C GLU A 234 5.81 -14.42 -32.71
N VAL A 235 5.05 -15.19 -33.49
CA VAL A 235 4.25 -14.65 -34.60
C VAL A 235 3.22 -13.65 -34.09
N PHE A 236 2.44 -14.03 -33.07
CA PHE A 236 1.48 -13.12 -32.42
C PHE A 236 2.18 -11.87 -31.88
N THR A 237 3.34 -12.06 -31.23
CA THR A 237 4.13 -10.95 -30.67
C THR A 237 4.52 -9.95 -31.74
N ALA A 238 5.09 -10.43 -32.86
CA ALA A 238 5.53 -9.60 -33.96
C ALA A 238 4.35 -8.92 -34.68
N GLU A 239 3.23 -9.63 -34.86
CA GLU A 239 2.02 -9.07 -35.47
C GLU A 239 1.45 -7.92 -34.62
N MET A 240 1.29 -8.13 -33.31
CA MET A 240 0.78 -7.09 -32.42
C MET A 240 1.72 -5.89 -32.32
N GLU A 241 3.02 -6.12 -32.25
CA GLU A 241 4.02 -5.04 -32.29
C GLU A 241 3.91 -4.21 -33.58
N ARG A 242 3.80 -4.88 -34.73
CA ARG A 242 3.62 -4.21 -36.03
C ARG A 242 2.32 -3.41 -36.06
N LYS A 243 1.18 -4.00 -35.69
CA LYS A 243 -0.12 -3.31 -35.65
C LYS A 243 -0.07 -2.05 -34.79
N ILE A 244 0.58 -2.09 -33.62
CA ILE A 244 0.77 -0.92 -32.76
C ILE A 244 1.64 0.14 -33.46
N ASN A 245 2.75 -0.26 -34.08
CA ASN A 245 3.64 0.66 -34.80
C ASN A 245 2.99 1.30 -36.03
N ASP A 246 2.06 0.61 -36.67
CA ASP A 246 1.33 1.09 -37.86
C ASP A 246 0.19 2.06 -37.51
N LEU A 247 -0.19 2.19 -36.23
CA LEU A 247 -1.21 3.16 -35.81
C LEU A 247 -0.83 4.57 -36.22
N THR A 248 -1.75 5.26 -36.89
CA THR A 248 -1.61 6.69 -37.14
C THR A 248 -1.84 7.48 -35.85
N ARG A 249 -1.41 8.74 -35.84
CA ARG A 249 -1.66 9.64 -34.70
C ARG A 249 -3.16 9.78 -34.41
N ASP A 250 -3.98 9.92 -35.46
CA ASP A 250 -5.43 10.07 -35.33
C ASP A 250 -6.09 8.82 -34.75
N GLN A 251 -5.65 7.62 -35.16
CA GLN A 251 -6.14 6.36 -34.60
C GLN A 251 -5.77 6.23 -33.12
N ALA A 252 -4.52 6.55 -32.74
CA ALA A 252 -4.09 6.54 -31.35
C ALA A 252 -4.88 7.54 -30.49
N ASP A 253 -5.17 8.74 -31.03
CA ASP A 253 -5.97 9.75 -30.35
C ASP A 253 -7.44 9.32 -30.17
N GLN A 254 -8.03 8.64 -31.16
CA GLN A 254 -9.37 8.06 -31.05
C GLN A 254 -9.45 6.95 -29.98
N ILE A 255 -8.43 6.10 -29.89
CA ILE A 255 -8.34 5.06 -28.85
C ILE A 255 -8.23 5.70 -27.46
N MET A 256 -7.41 6.75 -27.29
CA MET A 256 -7.23 7.41 -25.99
C MET A 256 -8.46 8.22 -25.56
N ASN A 257 -9.16 8.81 -26.53
CA ASN A 257 -10.26 9.76 -26.32
C ASN A 257 -11.47 9.42 -27.21
N PRO A 258 -12.10 8.26 -27.01
CA PRO A 258 -13.24 7.88 -27.85
C PRO A 258 -14.41 8.85 -27.64
N HIS A 259 -15.16 9.11 -28.71
CA HIS A 259 -16.38 9.90 -28.64
C HIS A 259 -17.39 9.24 -27.71
N LYS A 260 -18.05 10.05 -26.88
CA LYS A 260 -19.08 9.54 -25.97
C LYS A 260 -20.27 9.04 -26.77
N THR A 261 -20.71 7.83 -26.47
CA THR A 261 -21.94 7.24 -26.99
C THR A 261 -22.90 7.01 -25.83
N GLU A 262 -24.16 7.39 -26.00
CA GLU A 262 -25.18 7.23 -24.96
C GLU A 262 -25.34 5.75 -24.58
N GLY A 263 -25.38 5.47 -23.28
CA GLY A 263 -25.49 4.10 -22.75
C GLY A 263 -24.20 3.28 -22.73
N MET A 264 -23.07 3.78 -23.27
CA MET A 264 -21.80 3.04 -23.30
C MET A 264 -20.78 3.56 -22.28
N ALA A 265 -20.17 2.64 -21.53
CA ALA A 265 -19.05 2.97 -20.66
C ALA A 265 -17.81 3.33 -21.48
N ARG A 266 -17.01 4.29 -21.00
CA ARG A 266 -15.76 4.70 -21.67
C ARG A 266 -14.80 3.52 -21.90
N GLU A 267 -14.72 2.59 -20.96
CA GLU A 267 -13.88 1.39 -21.09
C GLU A 267 -14.31 0.53 -22.29
N GLN A 268 -15.63 0.34 -22.48
CA GLN A 268 -16.14 -0.40 -23.63
C GLN A 268 -15.75 0.28 -24.94
N LEU A 269 -15.94 1.59 -25.03
CA LEU A 269 -15.57 2.37 -26.22
C LEU A 269 -14.07 2.27 -26.55
N ILE A 270 -13.20 2.28 -25.53
CA ILE A 270 -11.75 2.08 -25.73
C ILE A 270 -11.48 0.67 -26.28
N MET A 271 -12.12 -0.36 -25.72
CA MET A 271 -11.96 -1.75 -26.18
C MET A 271 -12.48 -1.94 -27.61
N ASP A 272 -13.56 -1.28 -27.99
CA ASP A 272 -14.10 -1.31 -29.35
C ASP A 272 -13.13 -0.67 -30.34
N MET A 273 -12.56 0.50 -30.00
CA MET A 273 -11.53 1.15 -30.83
C MET A 273 -10.26 0.31 -30.94
N LEU A 274 -9.81 -0.31 -29.85
CA LEU A 274 -8.67 -1.24 -29.88
C LEU A 274 -8.97 -2.44 -30.79
N THR A 275 -10.17 -3.01 -30.72
CA THR A 275 -10.61 -4.11 -31.59
C THR A 275 -10.66 -3.68 -33.06
N GLN A 276 -11.18 -2.48 -33.34
CA GLN A 276 -11.26 -1.96 -34.70
C GLN A 276 -9.88 -1.76 -35.35
N TYR A 277 -8.91 -1.26 -34.60
CA TYR A 277 -7.60 -0.88 -35.15
C TYR A 277 -6.50 -1.92 -34.97
N LEU A 278 -6.62 -2.81 -33.98
CA LEU A 278 -5.59 -3.80 -33.62
C LEU A 278 -6.10 -5.25 -33.62
N GLY A 279 -7.41 -5.47 -33.79
CA GLY A 279 -8.03 -6.80 -33.84
C GLY A 279 -7.75 -7.59 -35.11
#